data_AF-X0UYT2-F1
#
_entry.id   AF-X0UYT2-F1
#
_cell.length_a   1.000
_cell.length_b   1.000
_cell.length_c   1.000
_cell.angle_alpha   90.00
_cell.angle_beta   90.00
_cell.angle_gamma   90.00
#
_symmetry.space_group_name_H-M   'P 1'
#
loop_
_entity.id
_entity.type
_entity.pdbx_description
1 polymer ?
#
loop_
_entity_poly.entity_id
_entity_poly.type
_entity_poly.pdbx_seq_one_letter_code
_entity_poly.pdbx_strand_id
1 'polypeptide(L)'
;MDCGSGVGCGDGVGCGAAVTPTSCWTRPRLLGDALGTKSWLAEHGIVTDFILGNYYQGVASGGNEQTDAYGGKVDMIFMFQGEKFGLNKGLNVAMHAETRFGQDISREAGSLTLPNAPMLWPLPGDYHGTNITGLMLTQSFFDGKADAVFGKLNVLDVADMLLPEVAGGREGFLNVNGLVSALPWLRYVNLSVWGGGAWTNKPQGVGSAFIFFGTESVTTNWDFSESFEDGVGLLA
;
A
#
# COMPACT_ATOMS: atom_id res chain seq x y z
N MET A 1 16.26 2.86 32.68
CA MET A 1 15.24 3.90 32.92
C MET A 1 15.38 4.92 31.82
N ASP A 2 14.23 5.29 31.26
CA ASP A 2 13.96 6.32 30.24
C ASP A 2 13.75 5.82 28.79
N CYS A 3 12.47 5.61 28.46
CA CYS A 3 11.96 5.51 27.10
C CYS A 3 11.42 6.89 26.71
N GLY A 4 12.24 7.68 26.02
CA GLY A 4 11.90 9.03 25.57
C GLY A 4 10.99 9.05 24.33
N SER A 5 9.71 9.37 24.56
CA SER A 5 8.79 10.22 23.77
C SER A 5 8.63 10.09 22.24
N GLY A 6 7.44 9.59 21.83
CA GLY A 6 6.71 9.87 20.57
C GLY A 6 7.10 8.97 19.38
N VAL A 7 6.23 8.18 18.73
CA VAL A 7 4.82 8.32 18.34
C VAL A 7 4.17 6.94 18.37
N GLY A 8 2.92 6.85 18.82
CA GLY A 8 2.18 5.59 18.94
C GLY A 8 1.40 5.19 17.68
N CYS A 9 1.19 3.89 17.56
CA CYS A 9 -0.13 3.26 17.42
C CYS A 9 -0.14 2.07 18.40
N GLY A 10 -1.18 1.94 19.24
CA GLY A 10 -1.31 0.93 20.31
C GLY A 10 -1.30 -0.51 19.78
N ASP A 11 -1.04 -1.55 20.56
CA ASP A 11 -1.01 -1.70 22.01
C ASP A 11 0.26 -2.45 22.45
N GLY A 12 0.91 -1.95 23.50
CA GLY A 12 1.68 -2.75 24.46
C GLY A 12 2.84 -3.60 23.95
N VAL A 13 3.95 -2.97 23.52
CA VAL A 13 5.25 -3.64 23.49
C VAL A 13 6.07 -3.21 24.71
N GLY A 14 5.77 -3.86 25.84
CA GLY A 14 6.66 -3.86 26.99
C GLY A 14 7.76 -4.89 26.77
N CYS A 15 9.02 -4.45 26.81
CA CYS A 15 10.17 -5.34 26.88
C CYS A 15 10.00 -6.30 28.07
N GLY A 16 9.85 -7.61 27.80
CA GLY A 16 9.88 -8.66 28.82
C GLY A 16 8.58 -9.43 29.09
N ALA A 17 7.53 -9.30 28.28
CA ALA A 17 6.36 -10.16 28.41
C ALA A 17 6.52 -11.44 27.57
N ALA A 18 6.44 -12.60 28.23
CA ALA A 18 6.27 -13.90 27.59
C ALA A 18 5.18 -13.83 26.51
N VAL A 19 5.39 -14.52 25.38
CA VAL A 19 4.39 -14.71 24.32
C VAL A 19 3.15 -15.36 24.93
N THR A 20 2.23 -14.55 25.45
CA THR A 20 0.89 -15.04 25.79
C THR A 20 0.22 -15.36 24.47
N PRO A 21 -0.19 -16.61 24.23
CA PRO A 21 -0.92 -16.94 23.03
C PRO A 21 -2.25 -16.21 23.09
N THR A 22 -2.31 -15.05 22.44
CA THR A 22 -3.59 -14.41 22.15
C THR A 22 -4.37 -15.41 21.30
N SER A 23 -5.60 -15.69 21.75
CA SER A 23 -6.52 -16.58 21.06
C SER A 23 -6.54 -16.27 19.56
N CYS A 24 -6.66 -17.29 18.71
CA CYS A 24 -6.76 -17.07 17.26
C CYS A 24 -7.92 -16.16 16.86
N TRP A 25 -8.91 -16.03 17.75
CA TRP A 25 -10.11 -15.21 17.61
C TRP A 25 -9.93 -13.73 17.96
N THR A 26 -8.90 -13.37 18.73
CA THR A 26 -8.70 -11.99 19.20
C THR A 26 -7.41 -11.36 18.69
N ARG A 27 -6.52 -12.15 18.08
CA ARG A 27 -5.30 -11.64 17.49
C ARG A 27 -5.61 -10.90 16.17
N PRO A 28 -4.97 -9.75 15.91
CA PRO A 28 -5.18 -9.00 14.68
C PRO A 28 -4.55 -9.67 13.45
N ARG A 29 -3.58 -10.58 13.63
CA ARG A 29 -2.88 -11.27 12.54
C ARG A 29 -3.01 -12.79 12.65
N LEU A 30 -3.30 -13.45 11.54
CA LEU A 30 -3.46 -14.92 11.46
C LEU A 30 -2.21 -15.70 11.87
N LEU A 31 -1.01 -15.18 11.67
CA LEU A 31 0.23 -15.85 12.11
C LEU A 31 0.77 -15.28 13.43
N GLY A 32 0.11 -14.26 13.99
CA GLY A 32 0.62 -13.52 15.14
C GLY A 32 2.05 -13.02 14.86
N ASP A 33 2.96 -13.39 15.76
CA ASP A 33 4.40 -13.07 15.65
C ASP A 33 5.24 -14.17 14.98
N ALA A 34 4.60 -15.20 14.38
CA ALA A 34 5.29 -16.31 13.71
C ALA A 34 6.45 -16.89 14.53
N LEU A 35 6.18 -17.25 15.79
CA LEU A 35 7.15 -17.78 16.76
C LEU A 35 8.33 -16.82 17.06
N GLY A 36 8.09 -15.50 17.05
CA GLY A 36 9.11 -14.50 17.34
C GLY A 36 9.86 -13.98 16.11
N THR A 37 9.64 -14.60 14.94
CA THR A 37 10.35 -14.24 13.70
C THR A 37 10.06 -12.81 13.28
N LYS A 38 8.80 -12.35 13.40
CA LYS A 38 8.42 -11.00 12.99
C LYS A 38 9.00 -9.95 13.93
N SER A 39 8.96 -10.16 15.24
CA SER A 39 9.65 -9.32 16.23
C SER A 39 11.16 -9.28 16.00
N TRP A 40 11.79 -10.42 15.76
CA TRP A 40 13.23 -10.50 15.49
C TRP A 40 13.61 -9.71 14.23
N LEU A 41 12.86 -9.86 13.13
CA LEU A 41 13.06 -9.07 11.92
C LEU A 41 12.89 -7.56 12.19
N ALA A 42 11.86 -7.17 12.93
CA ALA A 42 11.58 -5.77 13.24
C ALA A 42 12.68 -5.14 14.10
N GLU A 43 13.24 -5.89 15.07
CA GLU A 43 14.40 -5.49 15.86
C GLU A 43 15.62 -5.21 14.96
N HIS A 44 15.81 -6.00 13.91
CA HIS A 44 16.88 -5.86 12.91
C HIS A 44 16.52 -4.95 11.72
N GLY A 45 15.39 -4.25 11.79
CA GLY A 45 15.01 -3.21 10.82
C GLY A 45 14.32 -3.70 9.57
N ILE A 46 13.75 -4.90 9.62
CA ILE A 46 12.88 -5.43 8.58
C ILE A 46 11.46 -5.55 9.15
N VAL A 47 10.53 -4.77 8.63
CA VAL A 47 9.11 -4.92 8.97
C VAL A 47 8.42 -5.54 7.76
N THR A 48 7.69 -6.63 8.00
CA THR A 48 6.98 -7.36 6.94
C THR A 48 5.50 -7.50 7.26
N ASP A 49 4.65 -7.39 6.26
CA ASP A 49 3.24 -7.79 6.34
C ASP A 49 2.79 -8.55 5.10
N PHE A 50 1.94 -9.54 5.34
CA PHE A 50 1.36 -10.40 4.31
C PHE A 50 -0.15 -10.37 4.46
N ILE A 51 -0.85 -9.91 3.43
CA ILE A 51 -2.30 -9.73 3.44
C ILE A 51 -2.89 -10.60 2.33
N LEU A 52 -3.87 -11.43 2.68
CA LEU A 52 -4.61 -12.26 1.73
C LEU A 52 -6.05 -11.75 1.65
N GLY A 53 -6.41 -11.15 0.53
CA GLY A 53 -7.79 -10.77 0.20
C GLY A 53 -8.46 -11.84 -0.65
N ASN A 54 -9.69 -12.23 -0.28
CA ASN A 54 -10.53 -13.13 -1.06
C ASN A 54 -11.85 -12.44 -1.36
N TYR A 55 -12.26 -12.46 -2.63
CA TYR A 55 -13.40 -11.70 -3.11
C TYR A 55 -14.30 -12.61 -3.95
N TYR A 56 -15.55 -12.76 -3.51
CA TYR A 56 -16.61 -13.34 -4.31
C TYR A 56 -17.61 -12.25 -4.65
N GLN A 57 -17.92 -12.10 -5.93
CA GLN A 57 -18.78 -11.03 -6.42
C GLN A 57 -19.68 -11.54 -7.54
N GLY A 58 -20.88 -10.98 -7.65
CA GLY A 58 -21.81 -11.33 -8.71
C GLY A 58 -22.68 -10.16 -9.14
N VAL A 59 -22.98 -10.11 -10.44
CA VAL A 59 -23.90 -9.13 -11.03
C VAL A 59 -25.31 -9.72 -10.98
N ALA A 60 -26.08 -9.32 -9.98
CA ALA A 60 -27.43 -9.85 -9.76
C ALA A 60 -28.46 -9.35 -10.78
N SER A 61 -28.29 -8.13 -11.30
CA SER A 61 -29.13 -7.56 -12.36
C SER A 61 -28.43 -6.37 -13.03
N GLY A 62 -28.88 -6.01 -14.24
CA GLY A 62 -28.22 -4.99 -15.05
C GLY A 62 -26.86 -5.45 -15.57
N GLY A 63 -25.89 -4.54 -15.61
CA GLY A 63 -24.53 -4.80 -16.09
C GLY A 63 -24.43 -5.10 -17.58
N ASN A 64 -23.22 -5.40 -18.04
CA ASN A 64 -22.96 -5.94 -19.37
C ASN A 64 -23.32 -7.43 -19.42
N GLU A 65 -23.08 -8.16 -18.33
CA GLU A 65 -23.30 -9.60 -18.22
C GLU A 65 -23.63 -9.98 -16.76
N GLN A 66 -24.59 -10.89 -16.56
CA GLN A 66 -24.97 -11.40 -15.24
C GLN A 66 -24.23 -12.70 -14.96
N THR A 67 -23.10 -12.57 -14.26
CA THR A 67 -22.26 -13.70 -13.83
C THR A 67 -21.69 -13.41 -12.44
N ASP A 68 -21.13 -14.45 -11.83
CA ASP A 68 -20.26 -14.35 -10.68
C ASP A 68 -18.80 -14.61 -11.04
N ALA A 69 -17.92 -14.17 -10.14
CA ALA A 69 -16.50 -14.45 -10.19
C ALA A 69 -15.94 -14.55 -8.77
N TYR A 70 -14.89 -15.35 -8.65
CA TYR A 70 -14.05 -15.42 -7.47
C TYR A 70 -12.61 -15.10 -7.83
N GLY A 71 -11.99 -14.29 -7.00
CA GLY A 71 -10.59 -13.98 -7.12
C GLY A 71 -10.03 -13.44 -5.82
N GLY A 72 -8.74 -13.20 -5.81
CA GLY A 72 -8.05 -12.74 -4.62
C GLY A 72 -6.69 -12.19 -4.93
N LYS A 73 -6.08 -11.68 -3.88
CA LYS A 73 -4.83 -10.94 -3.95
C LYS A 73 -4.00 -11.20 -2.70
N VAL A 74 -2.71 -11.40 -2.92
CA VAL A 74 -1.70 -11.49 -1.87
C VAL A 74 -0.82 -10.26 -1.97
N ASP A 75 -0.87 -9.43 -0.94
CA ASP A 75 -0.04 -8.25 -0.80
C ASP A 75 1.12 -8.56 0.15
N MET A 76 2.33 -8.23 -0.29
CA MET A 76 3.58 -8.48 0.43
C MET A 76 4.29 -7.15 0.61
N ILE A 77 4.26 -6.64 1.84
CA ILE A 77 4.82 -5.35 2.20
C ILE A 77 6.10 -5.59 2.98
N PHE A 78 7.19 -4.96 2.55
CA PHE A 78 8.49 -4.98 3.23
C PHE A 78 8.95 -3.55 3.46
N MET A 79 9.37 -3.25 4.67
CA MET A 79 10.01 -1.97 5.01
C MET A 79 11.36 -2.24 5.65
N PHE A 80 12.40 -1.59 5.11
CA PHE A 80 13.77 -1.68 5.57
C PHE A 80 14.20 -0.36 6.19
N GLN A 81 14.65 -0.40 7.44
CA GLN A 81 15.12 0.76 8.19
C GLN A 81 16.64 0.87 8.08
N GLY A 82 17.13 1.79 7.24
CA GLY A 82 18.54 1.93 6.91
C GLY A 82 19.45 2.09 8.13
N GLU A 83 19.02 2.85 9.14
CA GLU A 83 19.79 3.06 10.38
C GLU A 83 20.15 1.75 11.09
N LYS A 84 19.22 0.77 11.09
CA LYS A 84 19.45 -0.54 11.71
C LYS A 84 20.42 -1.43 10.93
N PHE A 85 20.66 -1.10 9.66
CA PHE A 85 21.68 -1.72 8.81
C PHE A 85 23.01 -0.95 8.81
N GLY A 86 23.15 0.10 9.63
CA GLY A 86 24.34 0.96 9.63
C GLY A 86 24.42 1.93 8.44
N LEU A 87 23.30 2.14 7.74
CA LEU A 87 23.17 3.18 6.71
C LEU A 87 22.78 4.52 7.36
N ASN A 88 22.50 5.52 6.52
CA ASN A 88 22.13 6.86 6.97
C ASN A 88 20.89 6.86 7.88
N LYS A 89 20.92 7.67 8.94
CA LYS A 89 19.76 7.93 9.79
C LYS A 89 18.61 8.50 8.95
N GLY A 90 17.40 7.98 9.14
CA GLY A 90 16.20 8.41 8.41
C GLY A 90 16.06 7.83 7.00
N LEU A 91 17.00 6.99 6.53
CA LEU A 91 16.86 6.26 5.28
C LEU A 91 15.91 5.07 5.47
N ASN A 92 14.88 4.97 4.65
CA ASN A 92 13.94 3.85 4.64
C ASN A 92 13.67 3.39 3.21
N VAL A 93 13.50 2.08 3.02
CA VAL A 93 13.05 1.50 1.75
C VAL A 93 11.74 0.76 2.00
N ALA A 94 10.68 1.11 1.28
CA ALA A 94 9.41 0.38 1.31
C ALA A 94 9.19 -0.32 -0.03
N MET A 95 8.87 -1.60 0.01
CA MET A 95 8.55 -2.42 -1.16
C MET A 95 7.16 -3.03 -0.96
N HIS A 96 6.35 -2.94 -2.00
CA HIS A 96 5.02 -3.56 -2.07
C HIS A 96 4.98 -4.45 -3.31
N ALA A 97 4.86 -5.74 -3.08
CA ALA A 97 4.70 -6.74 -4.12
C ALA A 97 3.30 -7.35 -4.03
N GLU A 98 2.66 -7.52 -5.18
CA GLU A 98 1.27 -7.95 -5.26
C GLU A 98 1.20 -9.19 -6.17
N THR A 99 0.42 -10.19 -5.74
CA THR A 99 0.08 -11.37 -6.54
C THR A 99 -1.43 -11.45 -6.63
N ARG A 100 -1.98 -11.41 -7.84
CA ARG A 100 -3.43 -11.56 -8.06
C ARG A 100 -3.73 -12.93 -8.63
N PHE A 101 -4.88 -13.49 -8.25
CA PHE A 101 -5.37 -14.78 -8.75
C PHE A 101 -6.88 -14.76 -8.96
N GLY A 102 -7.38 -15.65 -9.81
CA GLY A 102 -8.80 -15.74 -10.15
C GLY A 102 -9.27 -14.57 -11.02
N GLN A 103 -10.56 -14.27 -10.92
CA GLN A 103 -11.26 -13.27 -11.74
C GLN A 103 -12.06 -12.32 -10.84
N ASP A 104 -12.44 -11.17 -11.39
CA ASP A 104 -13.42 -10.26 -10.80
C ASP A 104 -14.49 -9.91 -11.85
N ILE A 105 -15.53 -9.20 -11.42
CA ILE A 105 -16.68 -8.87 -12.26
C ILE A 105 -16.64 -7.43 -12.83
N SER A 106 -15.51 -6.72 -12.80
CA SER A 106 -15.47 -5.29 -13.12
C SER A 106 -15.87 -5.00 -14.57
N ARG A 107 -15.57 -5.91 -15.51
CA ARG A 107 -15.99 -5.80 -16.91
C ARG A 107 -17.49 -6.08 -17.07
N GLU A 108 -18.00 -7.04 -16.31
CA GLU A 108 -19.37 -7.54 -16.35
C GLU A 108 -20.35 -6.60 -15.62
N ALA A 109 -19.91 -5.95 -14.54
CA ALA A 109 -20.69 -5.00 -13.76
C ALA A 109 -20.90 -3.64 -14.47
N GLY A 110 -20.17 -3.37 -15.55
CA GLY A 110 -20.23 -2.12 -16.30
C GLY A 110 -19.19 -1.08 -15.85
N SER A 111 -18.91 -0.12 -16.75
CA SER A 111 -17.74 0.78 -16.66
C SER A 111 -17.74 1.76 -15.48
N LEU A 112 -18.89 2.02 -14.86
CA LEU A 112 -19.01 3.00 -13.77
C LEU A 112 -19.11 2.36 -12.38
N THR A 113 -19.31 1.05 -12.30
CA THR A 113 -19.65 0.38 -11.04
C THR A 113 -18.40 0.04 -10.22
N LEU A 114 -17.26 -0.24 -10.87
CA LEU A 114 -15.95 -0.57 -10.26
C LEU A 114 -16.07 -1.27 -8.89
N PRO A 115 -16.59 -2.51 -8.88
CA PRO A 115 -17.12 -3.13 -7.67
C PRO A 115 -16.04 -3.63 -6.70
N ASN A 116 -14.77 -3.66 -7.11
CA ASN A 116 -13.66 -4.22 -6.34
C ASN A 116 -12.39 -3.40 -6.47
N ALA A 117 -12.11 -2.53 -5.51
CA ALA A 117 -10.90 -1.72 -5.51
C ALA A 117 -9.61 -2.57 -5.45
N PRO A 118 -9.47 -3.54 -4.53
CA PRO A 118 -8.26 -4.37 -4.48
C PRO A 118 -7.95 -5.14 -5.77
N MET A 119 -8.99 -5.56 -6.51
CA MET A 119 -8.84 -6.36 -7.73
C MET A 119 -8.74 -5.54 -9.03
N LEU A 120 -8.76 -4.20 -8.94
CA LEU A 120 -8.52 -3.36 -10.11
C LEU A 120 -7.08 -3.54 -10.68
N TRP A 121 -6.13 -4.04 -9.88
CA TRP A 121 -4.78 -4.34 -10.37
C TRP A 121 -4.03 -5.44 -9.61
N PRO A 122 -3.02 -6.06 -10.23
CA PRO A 122 -2.69 -5.96 -11.67
C PRO A 122 -3.86 -6.40 -12.58
N LEU A 123 -4.07 -5.78 -13.74
CA LEU A 123 -5.23 -6.06 -14.59
C LEU A 123 -5.26 -7.53 -15.05
N PRO A 124 -6.46 -8.12 -15.25
CA PRO A 124 -6.56 -9.50 -15.72
C PRO A 124 -5.96 -9.61 -17.13
N GLY A 125 -4.94 -10.48 -17.28
CA GLY A 125 -4.20 -10.67 -18.53
C GLY A 125 -2.77 -10.10 -18.51
N ASP A 126 -2.49 -9.12 -17.65
CA ASP A 126 -1.16 -8.50 -17.56
C ASP A 126 -0.23 -9.19 -16.55
N TYR A 127 -0.76 -10.08 -15.70
CA TYR A 127 0.01 -10.72 -14.64
C TYR A 127 0.47 -12.14 -14.99
N HIS A 128 1.76 -12.39 -14.81
CA HIS A 128 2.35 -13.73 -14.71
C HIS A 128 3.02 -13.89 -13.34
N GLY A 129 2.21 -13.95 -12.29
CA GLY A 129 2.67 -14.21 -10.92
C GLY A 129 2.70 -12.96 -10.03
N THR A 130 3.85 -12.70 -9.42
CA THR A 130 4.07 -11.62 -8.44
C THR A 130 4.76 -10.43 -9.11
N ASN A 131 4.21 -9.24 -8.95
CA ASN A 131 4.79 -7.99 -9.45
C ASN A 131 5.14 -7.06 -8.29
N ILE A 132 6.26 -6.34 -8.39
CA ILE A 132 6.60 -5.25 -7.46
C ILE A 132 5.91 -3.98 -7.99
N THR A 133 4.83 -3.58 -7.33
CA THR A 133 4.00 -2.45 -7.73
C THR A 133 4.33 -1.17 -6.96
N GLY A 134 5.07 -1.30 -5.86
CA GLY A 134 5.67 -0.17 -5.15
C GLY A 134 7.11 -0.48 -4.75
N LEU A 135 8.02 0.46 -4.98
CA LEU A 135 9.37 0.45 -4.43
C LEU A 135 9.83 1.89 -4.19
N MET A 136 9.90 2.30 -2.94
CA MET A 136 10.06 3.68 -2.51
C MET A 136 11.29 3.82 -1.61
N LEU A 137 12.17 4.75 -1.97
CA LEU A 137 13.29 5.18 -1.14
C LEU A 137 12.92 6.50 -0.46
N THR A 138 12.83 6.50 0.86
CA THR A 138 12.52 7.69 1.66
C THR A 138 13.74 8.10 2.48
N GLN A 139 14.04 9.39 2.50
CA GLN A 139 15.04 9.98 3.39
C GLN A 139 14.37 11.05 4.25
N SER A 140 14.39 10.84 5.57
CA SER A 140 13.97 11.84 6.54
C SER A 140 15.09 12.83 6.84
N PHE A 141 14.73 14.10 6.95
CA PHE A 141 15.62 15.22 7.23
C PHE A 141 15.15 15.99 8.46
N PHE A 142 16.05 16.81 9.02
CA PHE A 142 15.76 17.74 10.12
C PHE A 142 15.07 17.07 11.32
N ASP A 143 15.58 15.90 11.72
CA ASP A 143 15.00 15.05 12.78
C ASP A 143 13.54 14.67 12.53
N GLY A 144 13.22 14.32 11.28
CA GLY A 144 11.90 13.83 10.88
C GLY A 144 10.88 14.93 10.61
N LYS A 145 11.30 16.20 10.46
CA LYS A 145 10.39 17.31 10.12
C LYS A 145 10.08 17.41 8.64
N ALA A 146 10.89 16.77 7.79
CA ALA A 146 10.62 16.69 6.36
C ALA A 146 11.13 15.36 5.82
N ASP A 147 10.44 14.83 4.82
CA ASP A 147 10.84 13.63 4.10
C ASP A 147 10.94 13.95 2.62
N ALA A 148 11.91 13.34 1.94
CA ALA A 148 11.92 13.25 0.49
C ALA A 148 11.82 11.79 0.09
N VAL A 149 11.11 11.53 -0.99
CA VAL A 149 10.87 10.19 -1.49
C VAL A 149 11.06 10.12 -2.99
N PHE A 150 11.55 8.98 -3.47
CA PHE A 150 11.64 8.69 -4.88
C PHE A 150 11.54 7.19 -5.12
N GLY A 151 10.87 6.80 -6.19
CA GLY A 151 10.76 5.40 -6.55
C GLY A 151 9.56 5.11 -7.44
N LYS A 152 9.20 3.83 -7.44
CA LYS A 152 7.97 3.33 -8.05
C LYS A 152 6.84 3.49 -7.03
N LEU A 153 5.95 4.42 -7.29
CA LEU A 153 4.78 4.75 -6.49
C LEU A 153 3.66 3.75 -6.79
N ASN A 154 3.08 3.16 -5.74
CA ASN A 154 1.75 2.57 -5.82
C ASN A 154 0.75 3.65 -5.41
N VAL A 155 -0.20 3.97 -6.29
CA VAL A 155 -1.14 5.08 -6.06
C VAL A 155 -2.04 4.83 -4.85
N LEU A 156 -2.42 3.58 -4.54
CA LEU A 156 -3.16 3.32 -3.30
C LEU A 156 -2.31 3.52 -2.05
N ASP A 157 -1.03 3.16 -2.10
CA ASP A 157 -0.18 3.40 -0.93
C ASP A 157 -0.02 4.90 -0.68
N VAL A 158 0.06 5.71 -1.75
CA VAL A 158 0.04 7.17 -1.67
C VAL A 158 -1.31 7.68 -1.16
N ALA A 159 -2.42 7.07 -1.60
CA ALA A 159 -3.76 7.38 -1.12
C ALA A 159 -3.89 7.15 0.39
N ASP A 160 -3.50 5.96 0.86
CA ASP A 160 -3.53 5.57 2.27
C ASP A 160 -2.61 6.47 3.12
N MET A 161 -1.48 6.91 2.55
CA MET A 161 -0.57 7.86 3.21
C MET A 161 -1.19 9.26 3.39
N LEU A 162 -1.87 9.77 2.35
CA LEU A 162 -2.45 11.12 2.36
C LEU A 162 -3.80 11.18 3.06
N LEU A 163 -4.58 10.10 2.97
CA LEU A 163 -5.97 10.00 3.41
C LEU A 163 -6.21 8.64 4.10
N PRO A 164 -5.59 8.39 5.26
CA PRO A 164 -5.68 7.11 5.96
C PRO A 164 -7.10 6.73 6.39
N GLU A 165 -8.04 7.69 6.41
CA GLU A 165 -9.45 7.46 6.71
C GLU A 165 -10.22 6.81 5.55
N VAL A 166 -9.65 6.82 4.34
CA VAL A 166 -10.31 6.37 3.11
C VAL A 166 -9.88 4.95 2.83
N ALA A 167 -10.72 4.01 3.24
CA ALA A 167 -10.33 2.61 3.24
C ALA A 167 -10.35 2.01 1.82
N GLY A 168 -9.16 1.60 1.32
CA GLY A 168 -8.83 1.07 -0.03
C GLY A 168 -9.54 -0.21 -0.51
N GLY A 169 -10.68 -0.58 0.09
CA GLY A 169 -11.44 -1.79 -0.19
C GLY A 169 -10.86 -3.09 0.41
N ARG A 170 -9.70 -3.01 1.08
CA ARG A 170 -9.22 -4.05 2.02
C ARG A 170 -9.92 -3.90 3.37
N GLU A 171 -9.86 -2.68 3.90
CA GLU A 171 -10.70 -2.21 4.99
C GLU A 171 -11.87 -1.41 4.38
N GLY A 172 -13.01 -1.34 5.07
CA GLY A 172 -14.16 -0.55 4.62
C GLY A 172 -14.91 -1.12 3.40
N PHE A 173 -15.35 -0.25 2.48
CA PHE A 173 -16.20 -0.64 1.35
C PHE A 173 -15.38 -1.17 0.17
N LEU A 174 -15.79 -2.32 -0.36
CA LEU A 174 -15.13 -2.98 -1.50
C LEU A 174 -15.17 -2.15 -2.81
N ASN A 175 -16.16 -1.27 -2.96
CA ASN A 175 -16.40 -0.50 -4.19
C ASN A 175 -15.48 0.72 -4.30
N VAL A 176 -14.85 0.90 -5.47
CA VAL A 176 -13.90 2.00 -5.75
C VAL A 176 -14.55 3.37 -5.61
N ASN A 177 -15.85 3.50 -5.88
CA ASN A 177 -16.53 4.78 -5.76
C ASN A 177 -16.57 5.30 -4.31
N GLY A 178 -16.33 4.44 -3.31
CA GLY A 178 -16.07 4.88 -1.93
C GLY A 178 -14.73 5.62 -1.76
N LEU A 179 -13.76 5.39 -2.65
CA LEU A 179 -12.44 6.07 -2.68
C LEU A 179 -12.47 7.36 -3.51
N VAL A 180 -13.27 7.40 -4.57
CA VAL A 180 -13.27 8.50 -5.56
C VAL A 180 -13.68 9.84 -4.94
N SER A 181 -14.53 9.86 -3.90
CA SER A 181 -14.87 11.11 -3.20
C SER A 181 -13.66 11.76 -2.53
N ALA A 182 -12.65 10.97 -2.19
CA ALA A 182 -11.42 11.41 -1.56
C ALA A 182 -10.31 11.68 -2.58
N LEU A 183 -10.29 10.96 -3.70
CA LEU A 183 -9.27 11.13 -4.74
C LEU A 183 -9.94 11.18 -6.12
N PRO A 184 -10.43 12.36 -6.55
CA PRO A 184 -11.06 12.52 -7.87
C PRO A 184 -10.14 12.13 -9.03
N TRP A 185 -8.83 12.14 -8.79
CA TRP A 185 -7.79 11.83 -9.75
C TRP A 185 -7.45 10.33 -9.84
N LEU A 186 -7.91 9.47 -8.91
CA LEU A 186 -7.72 8.01 -8.97
C LEU A 186 -8.20 7.40 -10.29
N ARG A 187 -9.17 8.03 -10.96
CA ARG A 187 -9.71 7.58 -12.25
C ARG A 187 -8.78 7.85 -13.43
N TYR A 188 -7.76 8.70 -13.25
CA TYR A 188 -6.91 9.22 -14.32
C TYR A 188 -5.43 8.87 -14.14
N VAL A 189 -5.07 8.18 -13.06
CA VAL A 189 -3.68 7.80 -12.82
C VAL A 189 -3.49 6.31 -12.91
N ASN A 190 -2.42 5.97 -13.59
CA ASN A 190 -1.91 4.62 -13.61
C ASN A 190 -1.43 4.23 -12.21
N LEU A 191 -1.66 2.98 -11.84
CA LEU A 191 -1.67 2.55 -10.45
C LEU A 191 -0.28 2.27 -9.89
N SER A 192 0.69 2.01 -10.77
CA SER A 192 2.09 1.88 -10.44
C SER A 192 2.92 2.70 -11.42
N VAL A 193 3.51 3.80 -10.94
CA VAL A 193 4.19 4.80 -11.77
C VAL A 193 5.50 5.22 -11.12
N TRP A 194 6.49 5.64 -11.90
CA TRP A 194 7.67 6.28 -11.31
C TRP A 194 7.32 7.68 -10.81
N GLY A 195 7.93 8.08 -9.70
CA GLY A 195 7.73 9.41 -9.18
C GLY A 195 8.48 9.65 -7.88
N GLY A 196 8.14 10.75 -7.25
CA GLY A 196 8.77 11.15 -6.01
C GLY A 196 8.12 12.41 -5.47
N GLY A 197 8.68 12.91 -4.39
CA GLY A 197 8.12 14.07 -3.75
C GLY A 197 8.86 14.43 -2.47
N ALA A 198 8.36 15.47 -1.82
CA ALA A 198 8.77 15.82 -0.49
C ALA A 198 7.59 16.36 0.29
N TRP A 199 7.59 16.14 1.59
CA TRP A 199 6.60 16.74 2.48
C TRP A 199 7.21 17.16 3.79
N THR A 200 6.48 18.02 4.49
CA THR A 200 6.77 18.41 5.86
C THR A 200 5.87 17.63 6.81
N ASN A 201 6.40 17.25 7.97
CA ASN A 201 5.64 16.53 8.99
C ASN A 201 5.13 17.50 10.06
N LYS A 202 3.86 17.36 10.42
CA LYS A 202 3.20 18.02 11.55
C LYS A 202 2.79 16.98 12.58
N PRO A 203 2.54 17.38 13.84
CA PRO A 203 2.08 16.44 14.87
C PRO A 203 0.81 15.67 14.49
N GLN A 204 -0.05 16.25 13.66
CA GLN A 204 -1.30 15.65 13.19
C GLN A 204 -1.22 14.92 11.84
N GLY A 205 -0.02 14.79 11.24
CA GLY A 205 0.17 14.13 9.95
C GLY A 205 0.97 14.97 8.95
N VAL A 206 0.71 14.78 7.66
CA VAL A 206 1.40 15.50 6.59
C VAL A 206 1.01 16.98 6.60
N GLY A 207 2.01 17.85 6.53
CA GLY A 207 1.87 19.29 6.45
C GLY A 207 1.63 19.76 5.02
N SER A 208 2.64 20.35 4.40
CA SER A 208 2.66 20.62 2.96
C SER A 208 3.37 19.49 2.26
N ALA A 209 2.82 19.01 1.15
CA ALA A 209 3.40 17.97 0.31
C ALA A 209 3.56 18.48 -1.12
N PHE A 210 4.56 17.99 -1.81
CA PHE A 210 4.73 18.13 -3.24
C PHE A 210 5.08 16.76 -3.79
N ILE A 211 4.33 16.27 -4.77
CA ILE A 211 4.51 14.96 -5.39
C ILE A 211 4.49 15.16 -6.91
N PHE A 212 5.42 14.49 -7.58
CA PHE A 212 5.42 14.34 -9.03
C PHE A 212 5.39 12.85 -9.39
N PHE A 213 4.74 12.52 -10.49
CA PHE A 213 4.62 11.14 -10.94
C PHE A 213 4.45 11.08 -12.46
N GLY A 214 4.87 9.96 -13.04
CA GLY A 214 4.66 9.65 -14.45
C GLY A 214 3.20 9.35 -14.76
N THR A 215 2.81 9.49 -16.02
CA THR A 215 1.45 9.23 -16.47
C THR A 215 1.23 7.79 -16.88
N GLU A 216 2.28 7.03 -17.24
CA GLU A 216 2.17 5.65 -17.75
C GLU A 216 2.46 4.57 -16.71
N SER A 217 1.65 3.50 -16.74
CA SER A 217 1.73 2.36 -15.82
C SER A 217 2.96 1.51 -16.13
N VAL A 218 3.80 1.34 -15.12
CA VAL A 218 4.95 0.45 -15.16
C VAL A 218 4.76 -0.73 -14.22
N THR A 219 3.51 -1.13 -13.94
CA THR A 219 3.17 -2.17 -12.94
C THR A 219 3.98 -3.46 -13.13
N THR A 220 4.11 -3.94 -14.37
CA THR A 220 4.76 -5.21 -14.72
C THR A 220 6.19 -5.06 -15.20
N ASN A 221 6.68 -3.83 -15.36
CA ASN A 221 8.02 -3.52 -15.86
C ASN A 221 8.76 -2.55 -14.91
N TRP A 222 9.91 -2.04 -15.35
CA TRP A 222 10.75 -1.09 -14.60
C TRP A 222 11.20 0.09 -15.45
N ASP A 223 10.55 0.33 -16.60
CA ASP A 223 10.99 1.35 -17.55
C ASP A 223 10.71 2.75 -16.99
N PHE A 224 11.78 3.45 -16.60
CA PHE A 224 11.67 4.80 -16.07
C PHE A 224 11.20 5.79 -17.14
N SER A 225 11.65 5.64 -18.39
CA SER A 225 11.32 6.58 -19.46
C SER A 225 9.87 6.45 -19.89
N GLU A 226 9.39 5.21 -20.02
CA GLU A 226 8.00 4.91 -20.40
C GLU A 226 7.02 5.61 -19.45
N SER A 227 7.27 5.56 -18.14
CA SER A 227 6.39 6.18 -17.14
C SER A 227 6.13 7.68 -17.39
N PHE A 228 7.07 8.41 -18.01
CA PHE A 228 6.98 9.85 -18.26
C PHE A 228 6.79 10.21 -19.74
N GLU A 229 6.56 9.24 -20.62
CA GLU A 229 6.45 9.47 -22.07
C GLU A 229 5.32 10.45 -22.43
N ASP A 230 4.16 10.28 -21.79
CA ASP A 230 2.97 11.11 -22.00
C ASP A 230 2.86 12.31 -21.05
N GLY A 231 3.86 12.51 -20.17
CA GLY A 231 4.00 13.71 -19.36
C GLY A 231 4.24 13.47 -17.86
N VAL A 232 3.94 14.50 -17.07
CA VAL A 232 4.18 14.53 -15.61
C VAL A 232 2.91 15.01 -14.91
N GLY A 233 2.42 14.22 -13.97
CA GLY A 233 1.42 14.62 -12.99
C GLY A 233 2.08 15.32 -11.79
N LEU A 234 1.42 16.35 -11.26
CA LEU A 234 1.87 17.13 -10.11
C LEU A 234 0.75 17.29 -9.08
N LEU A 235 1.09 17.14 -7.80
CA LEU A 235 0.20 17.36 -6.66
C LEU A 235 0.94 18.19 -5.61
N ALA A 236 0.32 19.26 -5.12
CA ALA A 236 0.92 20.22 -4.17
C ALA A 236 -0.14 20.78 -3.20
#